data_AF-A0AAT9JYG0-F1
#
_entry.id   AF-A0AAT9JYG0-F1
#
_cell.length_a   1.000
_cell.length_b   1.000
_cell.length_c   1.000
_cell.angle_alpha   90.00
_cell.angle_beta   90.00
_cell.angle_gamma   90.00
#
_symmetry.space_group_name_H-M   'P 1'
#
loop_
_entity.id
_entity.type
_entity.pdbx_description
1 polymer ?
#
loop_
_entity_poly.entity_id
_entity_poly.type
_entity_poly.pdbx_seq_one_letter_code
_entity_poly.pdbx_strand_id
1 'polypeptide(L)'
;MNWLELVRLIPPAVIAGFAFVQWRTSRTNLRLGIYQRRFQIYESFLMFYQILTAGEVTEESQYKAIHRKFIAAKQEAKYLFGKNNKIYEYLEKVHIKSFHIKGFHDQALHGTLTNEQKAELHKNVLANLQELQHIHEQIEHLLEKYLDFSEIQ
;
A
#
# COMPACT_ATOMS: atom_id res chain seq x y z
N MET A 1 -42.39 -41.44 16.29
CA MET A 1 -41.66 -40.65 15.27
C MET A 1 -41.37 -41.59 14.10
N ASN A 2 -42.02 -41.37 12.95
CA ASN A 2 -41.95 -42.29 11.81
C ASN A 2 -40.59 -42.19 11.12
N TRP A 3 -39.97 -43.33 10.79
CA TRP A 3 -38.68 -43.38 10.10
C TRP A 3 -38.67 -42.59 8.77
N LEU A 4 -39.82 -42.51 8.11
CA LEU A 4 -40.05 -41.70 6.91
C LEU A 4 -39.88 -40.19 7.14
N GLU A 5 -40.16 -39.69 8.35
CA GLU A 5 -39.95 -38.27 8.69
C GLU A 5 -38.47 -37.96 8.94
N LEU A 6 -37.72 -38.91 9.51
CA LEU A 6 -36.28 -38.77 9.69
C LEU A 6 -35.54 -38.73 8.35
N VAL A 7 -35.92 -39.58 7.39
CA VAL A 7 -35.30 -39.60 6.05
C VAL A 7 -35.57 -38.30 5.28
N ARG A 8 -36.72 -37.66 5.48
CA ARG A 8 -37.06 -36.36 4.85
C ARG A 8 -36.23 -35.19 5.37
N LEU A 9 -35.67 -35.30 6.59
CA LEU A 9 -34.83 -34.27 7.19
C LEU A 9 -33.35 -34.38 6.79
N ILE A 10 -32.92 -35.51 6.21
CA ILE A 10 -31.53 -35.72 5.80
C ILE A 10 -31.10 -34.72 4.71
N PRO A 11 -31.83 -34.52 3.59
CA PRO A 11 -31.41 -33.56 2.56
C PRO A 11 -31.26 -32.12 3.05
N PRO A 12 -32.22 -31.51 3.79
CA PRO A 12 -32.05 -30.14 4.28
C PRO A 12 -30.93 -30.02 5.33
N ALA A 13 -30.70 -31.04 6.16
CA ALA A 13 -29.58 -31.05 7.10
C ALA A 13 -28.21 -31.06 6.38
N VAL A 14 -28.09 -31.84 5.30
CA VAL A 14 -26.89 -31.88 4.46
C VAL A 14 -26.66 -30.54 3.76
N ILE A 15 -27.70 -29.94 3.19
CA ILE A 15 -27.62 -28.61 2.55
C ILE A 15 -27.21 -27.55 3.56
N ALA A 16 -27.78 -27.56 4.77
CA ALA A 16 -27.40 -26.63 5.84
C ALA A 16 -25.93 -26.78 6.25
N GLY A 17 -25.42 -28.02 6.32
CA GLY A 17 -24.01 -28.31 6.56
C GLY A 17 -23.09 -27.73 5.47
N PHE A 18 -23.41 -27.95 4.20
CA PHE A 18 -22.65 -27.37 3.09
C PHE A 18 -22.70 -25.84 3.07
N ALA A 19 -23.86 -25.24 3.34
CA ALA A 19 -24.00 -23.79 3.42
C ALA A 19 -23.14 -23.19 4.55
N PHE A 20 -23.06 -23.87 5.70
CA PHE A 20 -22.18 -23.46 6.82
C PHE A 20 -20.70 -23.50 6.44
N VAL A 21 -20.27 -24.58 5.77
CA VAL A 21 -18.89 -24.70 5.27
C VAL A 21 -18.58 -23.63 4.23
N GLN A 22 -19.49 -23.41 3.27
CA GLN A 22 -19.34 -22.34 2.27
C GLN A 22 -19.25 -20.97 2.92
N TRP A 23 -20.13 -20.65 3.87
CA TRP A 23 -20.09 -19.39 4.60
C TRP A 23 -18.77 -19.18 5.34
N ARG A 24 -18.27 -20.22 6.03
CA ARG A 24 -16.98 -20.19 6.72
C ARG A 24 -15.83 -19.94 5.74
N THR A 25 -15.78 -20.67 4.63
CA THR A 25 -14.73 -20.52 3.60
C THR A 25 -14.78 -19.14 2.93
N SER A 26 -15.97 -18.65 2.59
CA SER A 26 -16.15 -17.31 2.00
C SER A 26 -15.66 -16.21 2.92
N ARG A 27 -15.89 -16.31 4.24
CA ARG A 27 -15.35 -15.35 5.21
C ARG A 27 -13.81 -15.37 5.26
N THR A 28 -13.20 -16.55 5.27
CA THR A 28 -11.73 -16.67 5.26
C THR A 28 -11.13 -16.07 3.98
N ASN A 29 -11.73 -16.36 2.82
CA ASN A 29 -11.28 -15.81 1.54
C ASN A 29 -11.43 -14.28 1.49
N LEU A 30 -12.50 -13.73 2.06
CA LEU A 30 -12.69 -12.29 2.15
C LEU A 30 -11.63 -11.62 3.05
N ARG A 31 -11.30 -12.23 4.19
CA ARG A 31 -10.22 -11.76 5.06
C ARG A 31 -8.87 -11.78 4.36
N LEU A 32 -8.54 -12.89 3.68
CA LEU A 32 -7.32 -13.01 2.89
C LEU A 32 -7.25 -11.97 1.77
N GLY A 33 -8.37 -11.71 1.09
CA GLY A 33 -8.45 -10.69 0.06
C GLY A 33 -8.19 -9.27 0.58
N ILE A 34 -8.72 -8.94 1.76
CA ILE A 34 -8.46 -7.63 2.40
C ILE A 34 -6.99 -7.52 2.82
N TYR A 35 -6.45 -8.57 3.45
CA TYR A 35 -5.04 -8.61 3.83
C TYR A 35 -4.13 -8.39 2.62
N GLN A 36 -4.36 -9.15 1.54
CA GLN A 36 -3.54 -9.06 0.33
C GLN A 36 -3.55 -7.64 -0.26
N ARG A 37 -4.70 -6.97 -0.29
CA ARG A 37 -4.80 -5.59 -0.78
C ARG A 37 -4.02 -4.60 0.11
N ARG A 38 -4.12 -4.75 1.43
CA ARG A 38 -3.36 -3.91 2.37
C ARG A 38 -1.85 -4.13 2.23
N PHE A 39 -1.43 -5.37 2.05
CA PHE A 39 -0.03 -5.71 1.80
C PHE A 39 0.45 -5.16 0.45
N GLN A 40 -0.36 -5.23 -0.61
CA GLN A 40 -0.01 -4.63 -1.91
C GLN A 40 0.21 -3.11 -1.84
N ILE A 41 -0.50 -2.41 -0.97
CA ILE A 41 -0.27 -0.98 -0.72
C ILE A 41 1.10 -0.76 -0.09
N TYR A 42 1.45 -1.58 0.91
CA TYR A 42 2.77 -1.55 1.52
C TYR A 42 3.88 -1.83 0.49
N GLU A 43 3.76 -2.88 -0.30
CA GLU A 43 4.73 -3.22 -1.35
C GLU A 43 4.89 -2.07 -2.37
N SER A 44 3.78 -1.48 -2.81
CA SER A 44 3.80 -0.35 -3.76
C SER A 44 4.47 0.88 -3.17
N PHE A 45 4.25 1.16 -1.88
CA PHE A 45 4.95 2.21 -1.14
C PHE A 45 6.45 1.92 -1.06
N LEU A 46 6.83 0.71 -0.62
CA LEU A 46 8.22 0.32 -0.43
C LEU A 46 9.02 0.39 -1.75
N MET A 47 8.46 -0.13 -2.84
CA MET A 47 9.08 -0.05 -4.17
C MET A 47 9.29 1.40 -4.61
N PHE A 48 8.30 2.27 -4.37
CA PHE A 48 8.43 3.69 -4.74
C PHE A 48 9.45 4.41 -3.86
N TYR A 49 9.43 4.16 -2.56
CA TYR A 49 10.41 4.68 -1.61
C TYR A 49 11.83 4.31 -2.01
N GLN A 50 12.09 3.03 -2.29
CA GLN A 50 13.40 2.54 -2.70
C GLN A 50 13.93 3.26 -3.94
N ILE A 51 13.08 3.48 -4.95
CA ILE A 51 13.46 4.22 -6.16
C ILE A 51 13.78 5.69 -5.87
N LEU A 52 13.04 6.33 -4.97
CA LEU A 52 13.32 7.71 -4.59
C LEU A 52 14.64 7.84 -3.81
N THR A 53 14.99 6.84 -2.99
CA THR A 53 16.19 6.87 -2.16
C THR A 53 17.45 6.33 -2.85
N ALA A 54 17.29 5.45 -3.85
CA ALA A 54 18.43 4.83 -4.54
C ALA A 54 19.27 5.84 -5.33
N GLY A 55 18.75 7.05 -5.61
CA GLY A 55 19.49 8.10 -6.34
C GLY A 55 19.69 7.80 -7.83
N GLU A 56 19.47 6.56 -8.25
CA GLU A 56 19.45 6.12 -9.64
C GLU A 56 17.99 5.93 -10.06
N VAL A 57 17.43 6.95 -10.73
CA VAL A 57 16.18 6.73 -11.47
C VAL A 57 16.52 5.78 -12.61
N THR A 58 16.38 4.47 -12.33
CA THR A 58 16.42 3.43 -13.35
C THR A 58 15.41 3.82 -14.41
N GLU A 59 15.82 3.77 -15.68
CA GLU A 59 15.05 4.02 -16.91
C GLU A 59 13.69 4.73 -16.70
N GLU A 60 13.51 5.95 -17.21
CA GLU A 60 12.29 6.78 -17.02
C GLU A 60 10.95 6.01 -17.23
N SER A 61 10.94 4.97 -18.07
CA SER A 61 9.83 4.03 -18.26
C SER A 61 9.46 3.25 -16.99
N GLN A 62 10.45 2.71 -16.27
CA GLN A 62 10.32 1.97 -15.02
C GLN A 62 9.86 2.88 -13.89
N TYR A 63 10.45 4.08 -13.76
CA TYR A 63 9.99 5.08 -12.79
C TYR A 63 8.50 5.40 -12.98
N LYS A 64 8.09 5.71 -14.22
CA LYS A 64 6.67 5.99 -14.55
C LYS A 64 5.75 4.82 -14.23
N ALA A 65 6.20 3.58 -14.42
CA ALA A 65 5.41 2.40 -14.08
C ALA A 65 5.20 2.28 -12.57
N ILE A 66 6.25 2.46 -11.77
CA ILE A 66 6.19 2.32 -10.31
C ILE A 66 5.45 3.50 -9.68
N HIS A 67 5.68 4.73 -10.15
CA HIS A 67 4.94 5.91 -9.70
C HIS A 67 3.43 5.78 -9.96
N ARG A 68 3.02 5.25 -11.12
CA ARG A 68 1.60 4.99 -11.42
C ARG A 68 0.98 3.94 -10.49
N LYS A 69 1.69 2.84 -10.23
CA LYS A 69 1.25 1.81 -9.27
C LYS A 69 1.11 2.41 -7.87
N PHE A 70 2.07 3.21 -7.45
CA PHE A 70 2.03 3.92 -6.17
C PHE A 70 0.83 4.88 -6.07
N ILE A 71 0.54 5.66 -7.11
CA ILE A 71 -0.64 6.55 -7.13
C ILE A 71 -1.93 5.73 -6.96
N ALA A 72 -2.07 4.61 -7.67
CA ALA A 72 -3.23 3.74 -7.53
C ALA A 72 -3.36 3.19 -6.10
N ALA A 73 -2.27 2.66 -5.53
CA ALA A 73 -2.22 2.15 -4.16
C ALA A 73 -2.58 3.23 -3.12
N LYS A 74 -2.05 4.45 -3.29
CA LYS A 74 -2.40 5.60 -2.45
C LYS A 74 -3.90 5.88 -2.49
N GLN A 75 -4.52 5.91 -3.68
CA GLN A 75 -5.96 6.13 -3.78
C GLN A 75 -6.76 4.98 -3.17
N GLU A 76 -6.30 3.74 -3.30
CA GLU A 76 -6.95 2.58 -2.67
C GLU A 76 -6.87 2.63 -1.14
N ALA A 77 -5.75 3.09 -0.59
CA ALA A 77 -5.53 3.25 0.84
C ALA A 77 -6.59 4.13 1.52
N LYS A 78 -7.10 5.15 0.81
CA LYS A 78 -8.19 6.02 1.27
C LYS A 78 -9.45 5.24 1.66
N TYR A 79 -9.71 4.11 0.98
CA TYR A 79 -10.91 3.30 1.20
C TYR A 79 -10.64 2.08 2.08
N LEU A 80 -9.44 1.51 2.03
CA LEU A 80 -9.11 0.25 2.72
C LEU A 80 -8.81 0.36 4.21
N PHE A 81 -8.32 1.52 4.67
CA PHE A 81 -7.89 1.71 6.07
C PHE A 81 -8.89 2.49 6.93
N GLY A 82 -10.02 2.91 6.35
CA GLY A 82 -11.05 3.68 7.03
C GLY A 82 -10.72 5.17 7.19
N LYS A 83 -11.73 5.98 7.55
CA LYS A 83 -11.66 7.46 7.51
C LYS A 83 -10.69 8.11 8.51
N ASN A 84 -10.29 7.41 9.57
CA ASN A 84 -9.45 7.96 10.64
C ASN A 84 -7.97 7.55 10.52
N ASN A 85 -7.57 6.90 9.44
CA ASN A 85 -6.21 6.42 9.30
C ASN A 85 -5.33 7.41 8.51
N LYS A 86 -4.24 7.86 9.14
CA LYS A 86 -3.24 8.77 8.58
C LYS A 86 -2.41 8.13 7.45
N ILE A 87 -2.53 6.84 7.16
CA ILE A 87 -1.80 6.14 6.08
C ILE A 87 -1.94 6.91 4.75
N TYR A 88 -3.17 7.30 4.36
CA TYR A 88 -3.37 8.06 3.12
C TYR A 88 -2.60 9.39 3.13
N GLU A 89 -2.63 10.11 4.25
CA GLU A 89 -1.94 11.39 4.40
C GLU A 89 -0.43 11.24 4.28
N TYR A 90 0.14 10.20 4.89
CA TYR A 90 1.57 9.90 4.79
C TYR A 90 1.96 9.49 3.36
N LEU A 91 1.15 8.66 2.69
CA LEU A 91 1.36 8.30 1.29
C LEU A 91 1.24 9.52 0.36
N GLU A 92 0.35 10.47 0.65
CA GLU A 92 0.28 11.75 -0.08
C GLU A 92 1.54 12.59 0.14
N LYS A 93 2.08 12.64 1.37
CA LYS A 93 3.35 13.33 1.63
C LYS A 93 4.50 12.72 0.82
N VAL A 94 4.58 11.40 0.72
CA VAL A 94 5.57 10.72 -0.14
C VAL A 94 5.40 11.15 -1.60
N HIS A 95 4.16 11.20 -2.08
CA HIS A 95 3.85 11.64 -3.44
C HIS A 95 4.34 13.07 -3.71
N ILE A 96 4.03 14.02 -2.82
CA ILE A 96 4.43 15.43 -2.97
C ILE A 96 5.96 15.54 -2.99
N LYS A 97 6.63 14.87 -2.06
CA LYS A 97 8.10 14.88 -1.95
C LYS A 97 8.81 14.28 -3.15
N SER A 98 8.20 13.28 -3.78
CA SER A 98 8.75 12.66 -4.98
C SER A 98 8.95 13.66 -6.13
N PHE A 99 8.10 14.69 -6.26
CA PHE A 99 8.26 15.72 -7.28
C PHE A 99 9.49 16.59 -7.03
N HIS A 100 9.79 16.91 -5.76
CA HIS A 100 10.99 17.66 -5.42
C HIS A 100 12.26 16.86 -5.70
N ILE A 101 12.27 15.58 -5.35
CA ILE A 101 13.43 14.68 -5.59
C ILE A 101 13.63 14.45 -7.08
N LYS A 102 12.57 14.15 -7.83
CA LYS A 102 12.66 13.98 -9.29
C LYS A 102 13.08 15.27 -10.00
N GLY A 103 12.48 16.39 -9.63
CA GLY A 103 12.80 17.69 -10.20
C GLY A 103 14.29 18.06 -10.01
N PHE A 104 14.87 17.72 -8.87
CA PHE A 104 16.32 17.85 -8.67
C PHE A 104 17.12 16.97 -9.62
N HIS A 105 16.77 15.69 -9.71
CA HIS A 105 17.50 14.75 -10.56
C HIS A 105 17.49 15.20 -12.03
N ASP A 106 16.34 15.65 -12.53
CA ASP A 106 16.20 16.20 -13.88
C ASP A 106 17.06 17.47 -14.08
N GLN A 107 17.09 18.37 -13.08
CA GLN A 107 17.93 19.58 -13.13
C GLN A 107 19.42 19.29 -12.96
N ALA A 108 19.79 18.24 -12.22
CA ALA A 108 21.18 17.81 -12.09
C ALA A 108 21.73 17.24 -13.40
N LEU A 109 20.90 16.49 -14.14
CA LEU A 109 21.26 15.88 -15.42
C LEU A 109 21.22 16.85 -16.61
N HIS A 110 20.25 17.77 -16.63
CA HIS A 110 19.95 18.58 -17.82
C HIS A 110 19.95 20.10 -17.58
N GLY A 111 20.16 20.54 -16.33
CA GLY A 111 20.01 21.94 -15.96
C GLY A 111 21.24 22.81 -16.21
N THR A 112 20.99 24.09 -16.50
CA THR A 112 22.00 25.15 -16.63
C THR A 112 22.21 25.93 -15.32
N LEU A 113 21.88 25.31 -14.18
CA LEU A 113 21.93 25.97 -12.87
C LEU A 113 23.35 26.36 -12.48
N THR A 114 23.45 27.51 -11.79
CA THR A 114 24.69 27.95 -11.14
C THR A 114 25.07 27.03 -9.97
N ASN A 115 26.33 27.11 -9.52
CA ASN A 115 26.81 26.29 -8.40
C ASN A 115 26.05 26.59 -7.09
N GLU A 116 25.68 27.84 -6.84
CA GLU A 116 24.90 28.24 -5.66
C GLU A 116 23.49 27.65 -5.69
N GLN A 117 22.82 27.70 -6.85
CA GLN A 117 21.50 27.09 -7.04
C GLN A 117 21.54 25.56 -6.88
N LYS A 118 22.60 24.91 -7.37
CA LYS A 118 22.81 23.46 -7.18
C LYS A 118 23.00 23.11 -5.70
N ALA A 119 23.76 23.91 -4.95
CA ALA A 119 23.99 23.67 -3.53
C ALA A 119 22.70 23.79 -2.71
N GLU A 120 21.88 24.83 -2.98
CA GLU A 120 20.59 25.03 -2.30
C GLU A 120 19.60 23.91 -2.65
N LEU A 121 19.54 23.52 -3.92
CA LEU A 121 18.68 22.44 -4.37
C LEU A 121 19.07 21.08 -3.76
N HIS A 122 20.37 20.80 -3.69
CA HIS A 122 20.89 19.60 -3.03
C HIS A 122 20.53 19.56 -1.54
N LYS A 123 20.65 20.69 -0.83
CA LYS A 123 20.22 20.82 0.56
C LYS A 123 18.73 20.53 0.73
N ASN A 124 17.89 21.07 -0.16
CA ASN A 124 16.44 20.82 -0.15
C ASN A 124 16.11 19.34 -0.40
N VAL A 125 16.87 18.65 -1.26
CA VAL A 125 16.68 17.21 -1.51
C VAL A 125 17.07 16.37 -0.31
N LEU A 126 18.21 16.68 0.34
CA LEU A 126 18.62 16.00 1.56
C LEU A 126 17.57 16.13 2.67
N ALA A 127 17.00 17.33 2.85
CA ALA A 127 15.90 17.55 3.80
C ALA A 127 14.65 16.72 3.44
N ASN A 128 14.32 16.64 2.16
CA ASN A 128 13.19 15.81 1.70
C ASN A 128 13.43 14.31 1.89
N LEU A 129 14.65 13.83 1.67
CA LEU A 129 15.03 12.43 1.91
C LEU A 129 14.99 12.08 3.41
N GLN A 130 15.46 12.97 4.27
CA GLN A 130 15.35 12.80 5.73
C GLN A 130 13.89 12.73 6.18
N GLU A 131 13.03 13.60 5.65
CA GLU A 131 11.61 13.56 5.99
C GLU A 131 10.92 12.31 5.40
N LEU A 132 11.32 11.84 4.21
CA LEU A 132 10.84 10.58 3.65
C LEU A 132 11.18 9.38 4.54
N GLN A 133 12.38 9.35 5.12
CA GLN A 133 12.76 8.32 6.08
C GLN A 133 11.83 8.32 7.30
N HIS A 134 11.54 9.50 7.86
CA HIS A 134 10.59 9.58 8.97
C HIS A 134 9.18 9.15 8.55
N ILE A 135 8.73 9.51 7.35
CA ILE A 135 7.43 9.08 6.82
C ILE A 135 7.38 7.55 6.65
N HIS A 136 8.48 6.93 6.23
CA HIS A 136 8.58 5.49 6.10
C HIS A 136 8.34 4.78 7.43
N GLU A 137 9.01 5.21 8.50
CA GLU A 137 8.81 4.67 9.86
C GLU A 137 7.34 4.83 10.32
N GLN A 138 6.72 5.99 10.06
CA GLN A 138 5.32 6.22 10.42
C GLN A 138 4.35 5.32 9.65
N ILE A 139 4.60 5.09 8.35
CA ILE A 139 3.79 4.20 7.53
C ILE A 139 3.93 2.75 8.01
N GLU A 140 5.15 2.28 8.30
CA GLU A 140 5.38 0.94 8.83
C GLU A 140 4.65 0.72 10.15
N HIS A 141 4.81 1.64 11.10
CA HIS A 141 4.13 1.54 12.39
C HIS A 141 2.60 1.52 12.25
N LEU A 142 2.05 2.36 11.37
CA LEU A 142 0.60 2.39 11.13
C LEU A 142 0.10 1.11 10.44
N LEU A 143 0.89 0.52 9.56
CA LEU A 143 0.53 -0.68 8.82
C LEU A 143 0.68 -1.96 9.62
N GLU A 144 1.54 -1.99 10.64
CA GLU A 144 1.81 -3.15 11.51
C GLU A 144 0.50 -3.79 11.98
N LYS A 145 -0.41 -2.99 12.55
CA LYS A 145 -1.76 -3.42 12.97
C LYS A 145 -2.59 -4.09 11.87
N TYR A 146 -2.41 -3.66 10.62
CA TYR A 146 -3.22 -4.12 9.49
C TYR A 146 -2.57 -5.27 8.72
N LEU A 147 -1.28 -5.50 8.94
CA LEU A 147 -0.48 -6.56 8.36
C LEU A 147 -0.23 -7.71 9.37
N ASP A 148 -0.60 -7.55 10.63
CA ASP A 148 -0.70 -8.68 11.55
C ASP A 148 -1.93 -9.54 11.19
N PHE A 149 -1.67 -10.72 10.62
CA PHE A 149 -2.71 -11.67 10.23
C PHE A 149 -3.50 -12.20 11.44
N SER A 150 -2.93 -12.16 12.65
CA SER A 150 -3.57 -12.61 13.87
C SER A 150 -4.63 -11.64 14.41
N GLU A 151 -4.53 -10.35 14.06
CA GLU A 151 -5.48 -9.30 14.49
C GLU A 151 -6.69 -9.12 13.54
N ILE A 152 -6.75 -9.85 12.43
CA ILE A 152 -7.84 -9.77 11.44
C ILE A 152 -9.06 -10.59 11.93
N GLN A 153 -9.83 -10.00 12.85
CA GLN A 153 -11.12 -10.55 13.34
C GLN A 153 -12.26 -10.34 12.35
#